data_AF-A0A2C9NXT9-F1
#
_entry.id   AF-A0A2C9NXT9-F1
#
_cell.length_a   1.000
_cell.length_b   1.000
_cell.length_c   1.000
_cell.angle_alpha   90.00
_cell.angle_beta   90.00
_cell.angle_gamma   90.00
#
_symmetry.space_group_name_H-M   'P 1'
#
loop_
_entity.id
_entity.type
_entity.pdbx_description
1 polymer ?
#
loop_
_entity_poly.entity_id
_entity_poly.type
_entity_poly.pdbx_seq_one_letter_code
_entity_poly.pdbx_strand_id
1 'polypeptide(L)' 'MNKDQNGAAQALLREYWQGDASTCPRVAAYDPPRVCAGCGRPLAPDVLTVQPMATHCHHCRAGK' A
#
# COMPACT_ATOMS: atom_id res chain seq x y z
N MET A 1 -5.09 10.55 6.38
CA MET A 1 -6.19 10.59 5.38
C MET A 1 -7.30 9.70 5.91
N ASN A 2 -8.48 10.28 6.17
CA ASN A 2 -9.52 9.73 7.04
C ASN A 2 -10.12 8.42 6.50
N LYS A 3 -10.36 7.47 7.41
CA LYS A 3 -10.99 6.16 7.18
C LYS A 3 -12.26 6.24 6.31
N ASP A 4 -12.99 7.36 6.42
CA ASP A 4 -14.18 7.69 5.64
C ASP A 4 -13.94 7.82 4.13
N GLN A 5 -12.77 8.33 3.72
CA GLN A 5 -12.43 8.51 2.30
C GLN A 5 -12.18 7.16 1.62
N ASN A 6 -11.54 6.22 2.31
CA ASN A 6 -11.33 4.88 1.79
C ASN A 6 -12.66 4.11 1.69
N GLY A 7 -13.56 4.30 2.66
CA GLY A 7 -14.91 3.71 2.62
C GLY A 7 -15.71 4.23 1.42
N ALA A 8 -15.72 5.55 1.21
CA ALA A 8 -16.38 6.17 0.07
C ALA A 8 -15.77 5.74 -1.28
N ALA A 9 -14.43 5.69 -1.37
CA ALA A 9 -13.73 5.23 -2.56
C ALA A 9 -14.00 3.74 -2.86
N GLN A 10 -14.07 2.89 -1.84
CA GLN A 10 -14.42 1.48 -1.99
C GLN A 10 -15.85 1.30 -2.50
N ALA A 11 -16.78 2.11 -2.00
CA ALA A 11 -18.18 2.10 -2.44
C ALA A 11 -18.30 2.49 -3.92
N LEU A 12 -17.66 3.59 -4.32
CA LEU A 12 -17.62 4.03 -5.71
C LEU A 12 -16.94 2.99 -6.61
N LEU A 13 -15.79 2.46 -6.21
CA LEU A 13 -15.09 1.43 -6.98
C LEU A 13 -15.97 0.21 -7.24
N ARG A 14 -16.74 -0.21 -6.24
CA ARG A 14 -17.68 -1.34 -6.37
C ARG A 14 -18.86 -1.01 -7.29
N GLU A 15 -19.36 0.21 -7.26
CA GLU A 15 -20.45 0.68 -8.13
C GLU A 15 -20.04 0.72 -9.61
N TYR A 16 -18.81 1.15 -9.90
CA TYR A 16 -18.28 1.22 -11.27
C TYR A 16 -17.52 -0.04 -11.72
N TRP A 17 -17.39 -1.05 -10.86
CA TRP A 17 -16.71 -2.29 -11.21
C TRP A 17 -17.57 -3.12 -12.16
N GLN A 18 -17.08 -3.34 -13.37
CA GLN A 18 -17.77 -4.08 -14.42
C GLN A 18 -17.51 -5.60 -14.35
N GLY A 19 -16.66 -6.05 -13.42
CA GLY A 19 -16.35 -7.47 -13.20
C GLY A 19 -17.13 -8.06 -12.03
N ASP A 20 -16.80 -9.30 -11.66
CA ASP A 20 -17.37 -9.94 -10.48
C ASP A 20 -17.15 -9.12 -9.21
N ALA A 21 -18.19 -8.97 -8.39
CA ALA A 21 -18.10 -8.22 -7.14
C ALA A 21 -17.05 -8.82 -6.18
N SER A 22 -16.79 -10.12 -6.29
CA SER A 22 -15.76 -10.85 -5.54
C SER A 22 -14.33 -10.56 -6.00
N THR A 23 -14.15 -9.97 -7.19
CA THR A 23 -12.84 -9.58 -7.75
C THR A 23 -12.59 -8.08 -7.70
N CYS A 24 -13.57 -7.30 -7.21
CA CYS A 24 -13.42 -5.87 -7.00
C CYS A 24 -12.22 -5.61 -6.06
N PRO A 25 -11.17 -4.90 -6.53
CA PRO A 25 -9.99 -4.69 -5.72
C PRO A 25 -10.36 -3.90 -4.46
N ARG A 26 -9.74 -4.23 -3.34
CA ARG A 26 -9.86 -3.37 -2.16
C ARG A 26 -9.07 -2.10 -2.42
N VAL A 27 -9.70 -0.95 -2.24
CA VAL A 27 -9.03 0.33 -2.10
C VAL A 27 -8.09 0.15 -0.92
N ALA A 28 -6.81 -0.06 -1.23
CA ALA A 28 -5.77 0.06 -0.23
C ALA A 28 -5.96 1.46 0.37
N ALA A 29 -6.00 1.55 1.70
CA ALA A 29 -5.82 2.84 2.34
C ALA A 29 -4.64 3.50 1.63
N TYR A 30 -4.77 4.75 1.23
CA TYR A 30 -3.68 5.50 0.62
C TYR A 30 -2.54 5.57 1.63
N ASP A 31 -1.77 4.49 1.73
CA ASP A 31 -0.54 4.39 2.50
C ASP A 31 0.45 5.08 1.57
N PRO A 32 0.89 6.30 1.91
CA PRO A 32 1.90 6.96 1.11
C PRO A 32 3.05 5.95 0.93
N PRO A 33 3.60 5.81 -0.29
CA PRO A 33 4.63 4.81 -0.55
C PRO A 33 5.72 4.97 0.49
N ARG A 34 5.87 3.99 1.39
CA ARG A 34 6.85 4.10 2.46
C ARG A 34 8.21 4.12 1.81
N VAL A 35 8.97 5.16 2.05
CA VAL A 35 10.31 5.32 1.49
C VAL A 35 11.36 4.79 2.47
N CYS A 36 12.44 4.23 1.93
CA CYS A 36 13.60 3.83 2.70
C CYS A 36 14.24 5.07 3.35
N ALA A 37 14.42 5.04 4.67
CA ALA A 37 15.07 6.12 5.42
C ALA A 37 16.55 6.32 5.01
N GLY A 38 17.23 5.27 4.53
CA GLY A 38 18.63 5.34 4.14
C GLY A 38 18.89 5.83 2.71
N CYS A 39 17.97 5.61 1.76
CA CYS A 39 18.21 5.90 0.34
C CYS A 39 17.04 6.57 -0.40
N GLY A 40 15.92 6.85 0.28
CA GLY A 40 14.74 7.51 -0.30
C GLY A 40 13.95 6.68 -1.32
N ARG A 41 14.41 5.48 -1.68
CA ARG A 41 13.72 4.60 -2.62
C ARG A 41 12.42 4.05 -2.02
N PRO A 42 11.35 3.89 -2.81
CA PRO A 42 10.12 3.27 -2.33
C PRO A 42 10.39 1.84 -1.83
N LEU A 43 9.89 1.52 -0.65
CA LEU A 43 9.85 0.17 -0.11
C LEU A 43 8.79 -0.60 -0.88
N ALA A 44 9.19 -1.74 -1.44
CA ALA A 44 8.26 -2.59 -2.17
C ALA A 44 7.11 -3.04 -1.26
N PRO A 45 5.87 -3.07 -1.75
CA PRO A 45 4.71 -3.49 -0.97
C PRO A 45 4.89 -4.89 -0.38
N ASP A 46 5.52 -5.83 -1.09
CA ASP A 46 5.89 -7.16 -0.56
C ASP A 46 6.70 -7.10 0.74
N VAL A 47 7.65 -6.16 0.84
CA VAL A 47 8.46 -5.98 2.06
C VAL A 47 7.59 -5.46 3.20
N LEU A 48 6.62 -4.60 2.91
CA LEU A 48 5.69 -4.07 3.90
C LEU A 48 4.64 -5.12 4.31
N THR A 49 4.33 -6.09 3.46
CA THR A 49 3.46 -7.22 3.79
C THR A 49 4.14 -8.15 4.81
N VAL A 50 5.43 -8.45 4.63
CA VAL A 50 6.19 -9.32 5.54
C VAL A 50 6.69 -8.57 6.78
N GLN A 51 7.09 -7.32 6.61
CA GLN A 51 7.65 -6.46 7.66
C GLN A 51 6.99 -5.07 7.61
N PRO A 52 5.79 -4.93 8.20
CA PRO A 52 5.01 -3.69 8.14
C PRO A 52 5.66 -2.51 8.89
N MET A 53 6.76 -2.73 9.62
CA MET A 53 7.56 -1.68 10.25
C MET A 53 8.95 -1.51 9.61
N ALA A 54 9.17 -2.05 8.41
CA ALA A 54 10.43 -1.86 7.71
C ALA A 54 10.67 -0.37 7.40
N THR A 55 11.82 0.14 7.82
CA THR A 55 12.27 1.52 7.56
C THR A 55 13.39 1.58 6.52
N HIS A 56 14.00 0.44 6.18
CA HIS A 56 15.14 0.34 5.27
C HIS A 56 14.88 -0.72 4.19
N CYS A 57 15.29 -0.45 2.95
CA CYS A 57 15.19 -1.41 1.85
C CYS A 57 16.21 -2.54 2.01
N HIS A 58 16.02 -3.63 1.25
CA HIS A 58 16.93 -4.79 1.29
C HIS A 58 18.39 -4.38 1.04
N HIS A 59 18.64 -3.46 0.11
CA HIS A 59 20.00 -2.96 -0.19
C HIS A 59 20.63 -2.23 1.01
N CYS A 60 19.88 -1.38 1.70
CA CYS A 60 20.38 -0.68 2.88
C CYS A 60 20.54 -1.60 4.10
N ARG A 61 19.75 -2.68 4.20
CA ARG A 61 19.92 -3.70 5.25
C ARG A 61 21.11 -4.61 5.02
N ALA A 62 21.39 -4.96 3.76
CA ALA A 62 22.48 -5.87 3.40
C ALA A 62 23.88 -5.21 3.42
N GLY A 63 23.94 -3.87 3.43
CA GLY A 63 25.19 -3.10 3.37
C GLY A 63 25.69 -2.54 4.70
N LYS A 64 25.39 -3.18 5.84
CA LYS A 64 25.92 -2.78 7.16
C LYS A 64 26.88 -3.82 7.72
#